data_AF-A0A8S1JER0-F1
#
_entry.id   AF-A0A8S1JER0-F1
#
_cell.length_a   1.000
_cell.length_b   1.000
_cell.length_c   1.000
_cell.angle_alpha   90.00
_cell.angle_beta   90.00
_cell.angle_gamma   90.00
#
_symmetry.space_group_name_H-M   'P 1'
#
loop_
_entity.id
_entity.type
_entity.pdbx_description
1 polymer ?
#
loop_
_entity_poly.entity_id
_entity_poly.type
_entity_poly.pdbx_seq_one_letter_code
_entity_poly.pdbx_strand_id
1 'polypeptide(L)'
;MCPAHGGSSAVHPEESVLAGSAKDDCGLPLGLTLQPFAKVPSLQRGRDSLQKAASIPRCSDCYSYLNCYCPLDQWGWTCAICGIYNAHSETAKRRYANITQDRLPEELKLNLLEVECDAPVADDEDEAPWSPQANLPSESCPIYIMLVDTCSSDDFLEEIKNALATALEALPPYALFGLLSFDDRVSLYDVKGAVPSQKKIAVLDSGPLLCPLGDIIPLQRLLAPVGDCKECILKAFEGLRANAPGKVRVLYIGQQHGSIYHSKAAYRGLTL
;
A
#
# COMPACT_ATOMS: atom_id res chain seq x y z
N MET A 1 15.91 35.91 -28.10
CA MET A 1 15.09 36.85 -27.31
C MET A 1 13.62 36.51 -27.57
N CYS A 2 12.98 35.80 -26.65
CA CYS A 2 11.54 35.54 -26.66
C CYS A 2 10.94 36.32 -25.48
N PRO A 3 9.87 37.09 -25.66
CA PRO A 3 9.28 37.84 -24.56
C PRO A 3 8.47 36.89 -23.67
N ALA A 4 8.63 37.06 -22.36
CA ALA A 4 7.77 36.48 -21.35
C ALA A 4 6.46 37.25 -21.31
N HIS A 5 5.33 36.56 -21.51
CA HIS A 5 4.02 37.03 -21.08
C HIS A 5 3.43 36.00 -20.13
N GLY A 6 3.29 36.41 -18.87
CA GLY A 6 2.46 35.72 -17.90
C GLY A 6 1.01 35.77 -18.33
N GLY A 7 0.36 34.60 -18.28
CA GLY A 7 -1.07 34.45 -18.50
C GLY A 7 -1.57 33.36 -17.57
N SER A 8 -2.43 33.73 -16.62
CA SER A 8 -3.21 32.83 -15.79
C SER A 8 -3.99 31.87 -16.70
N SER A 9 -3.68 30.58 -16.67
CA SER A 9 -4.39 29.58 -17.46
C SER A 9 -5.71 29.23 -16.76
N ALA A 10 -6.71 30.08 -16.94
CA ALA A 10 -8.09 29.71 -16.70
C ALA A 10 -8.45 28.60 -17.70
N VAL A 11 -8.88 27.45 -17.20
CA VAL A 11 -9.40 26.35 -18.03
C VAL A 11 -10.72 26.83 -18.63
N HIS A 12 -10.71 27.24 -19.89
CA HIS A 12 -11.92 27.40 -20.68
C HIS A 12 -12.45 25.99 -21.01
N PRO A 13 -13.72 25.67 -20.72
CA PRO A 13 -14.30 24.41 -21.15
C PRO A 13 -14.64 24.53 -22.62
N GLU A 14 -13.73 24.12 -23.50
CA GLU A 14 -14.19 23.59 -24.79
C GLU A 14 -14.83 22.24 -24.50
N GLU A 15 -16.06 22.04 -24.98
CA GLU A 15 -16.77 20.77 -24.93
C GLU A 15 -15.87 19.67 -25.48
N SER A 16 -15.25 18.89 -24.59
CA SER A 16 -14.49 17.71 -24.96
C SER A 16 -15.45 16.59 -25.32
N VAL A 17 -16.07 16.70 -26.50
CA VAL A 17 -16.91 15.66 -27.07
C VAL A 17 -16.03 14.47 -27.39
N LEU A 18 -16.06 13.45 -26.53
CA LEU A 18 -15.44 12.15 -26.78
C LEU A 18 -16.30 11.35 -27.78
N ALA A 19 -16.43 11.86 -29.01
CA ALA A 19 -17.04 11.09 -30.08
C ALA A 19 -16.11 9.96 -30.52
N GLY A 20 -16.63 8.73 -30.62
CA GLY A 20 -15.82 7.55 -30.98
C GLY A 20 -15.07 7.71 -32.30
N SER A 21 -15.71 8.29 -33.32
CA SER A 21 -15.06 8.56 -34.62
C SER A 21 -13.94 9.60 -34.49
N ALA A 22 -14.14 10.67 -33.71
CA ALA A 22 -13.11 11.69 -33.52
C ALA A 22 -11.89 11.16 -32.76
N LYS A 23 -12.09 10.23 -31.81
CA LYS A 23 -11.00 9.52 -31.14
C LYS A 23 -10.19 8.69 -32.14
N ASP A 24 -10.86 7.92 -32.99
CA ASP A 24 -10.19 7.04 -33.94
C ASP A 24 -9.43 7.85 -35.01
N ASP A 25 -9.97 8.99 -35.45
CA ASP A 25 -9.38 9.85 -36.46
C ASP A 25 -8.15 10.66 -35.97
N CYS A 26 -8.12 11.05 -34.69
CA CYS A 26 -7.05 11.92 -34.17
C CYS A 26 -5.76 11.17 -33.81
N GLY A 27 -5.78 9.83 -33.76
CA GLY A 27 -4.60 9.01 -33.44
C GLY A 27 -4.05 9.21 -32.02
N LEU A 28 -4.76 9.94 -31.15
CA LEU A 28 -4.36 10.19 -29.77
C LEU A 28 -4.95 9.13 -28.83
N PRO A 29 -4.15 8.55 -27.92
CA PRO A 29 -4.69 7.63 -26.93
C PRO A 29 -5.58 8.40 -25.94
N LEU A 30 -6.81 7.90 -25.74
CA LEU A 30 -7.64 8.33 -24.62
C LEU A 30 -7.14 7.61 -23.36
N GLY A 31 -6.54 8.36 -22.44
CA GLY A 31 -6.00 7.83 -21.20
C GLY A 31 -6.25 8.76 -20.02
N LEU A 32 -6.26 8.18 -18.81
CA LEU A 32 -6.33 8.89 -17.55
C LEU A 32 -5.19 8.43 -16.65
N THR A 33 -4.50 9.38 -16.03
CA THR A 33 -3.56 9.10 -14.94
C THR A 33 -4.25 9.36 -13.62
N LEU A 34 -4.38 8.33 -12.80
CA LEU A 34 -4.99 8.40 -11.47
C LEU A 34 -3.91 8.22 -10.40
N GLN A 35 -3.92 9.08 -9.38
CA GLN A 35 -3.08 8.93 -8.18
C GLN A 35 -3.99 8.85 -6.93
N PRO A 36 -4.46 7.64 -6.56
CA PRO A 36 -5.47 7.46 -5.50
C PRO A 36 -5.09 8.07 -4.15
N PHE A 37 -3.80 8.10 -3.82
CA PHE A 37 -3.27 8.58 -2.54
C PHE A 37 -2.50 9.90 -2.67
N ALA A 38 -2.77 10.69 -3.72
CA ALA A 38 -2.20 12.03 -3.84
C ALA A 38 -2.65 12.89 -2.66
N LYS A 39 -1.72 13.59 -2.02
CA LYS A 39 -2.07 14.55 -0.96
C LYS A 39 -2.77 15.75 -1.57
N VAL A 40 -4.03 16.00 -1.18
CA VAL A 40 -4.80 17.16 -1.64
C VAL A 40 -4.91 18.16 -0.48
N PRO A 41 -4.17 19.29 -0.49
CA PRO A 41 -4.12 20.22 0.65
C PRO A 41 -5.49 20.72 1.12
N SER A 42 -6.43 20.92 0.20
CA SER A 42 -7.80 21.41 0.50
C SER A 42 -8.71 20.36 1.14
N LEU A 43 -8.30 19.08 1.16
CA LEU A 43 -9.07 17.96 1.71
C LEU A 43 -8.37 17.28 2.90
N GLN A 44 -7.24 17.81 3.36
CA GLN A 44 -6.52 17.28 4.52
C GLN A 44 -7.38 17.37 5.80
N ARG A 45 -8.21 16.34 6.01
CA ARG A 45 -8.98 16.12 7.22
C ARG A 45 -8.30 15.02 8.02
N GLY A 46 -8.41 15.08 9.34
CA GLY A 46 -8.02 13.95 10.18
C GLY A 46 -8.88 12.73 9.84
N ARG A 47 -8.30 11.52 9.95
CA ARG A 47 -8.99 10.24 9.68
C ARG A 47 -10.34 10.16 10.42
N ASP A 48 -10.39 10.63 11.66
CA ASP A 48 -11.59 10.64 12.52
C ASP A 48 -12.74 11.52 12.02
N SER A 49 -12.49 12.37 11.02
CA SER A 49 -13.47 13.28 10.42
C SER A 49 -13.94 12.83 9.03
N LEU A 50 -13.44 11.69 8.53
CA LEU A 50 -13.84 11.16 7.23
C LEU A 50 -15.18 10.42 7.34
N GLN A 51 -16.00 10.58 6.31
CA GLN A 51 -17.23 9.81 6.17
C GLN A 51 -16.90 8.39 5.68
N LYS A 52 -17.60 7.38 6.21
CA LYS A 52 -17.48 5.99 5.74
C LYS A 52 -18.03 5.81 4.34
N ALA A 53 -17.31 5.10 3.48
CA ALA A 53 -17.72 4.80 2.11
C ALA A 53 -19.07 4.07 2.06
N ALA A 54 -19.33 3.11 2.96
CA ALA A 54 -20.60 2.39 3.02
C ALA A 54 -21.82 3.28 3.33
N SER A 55 -21.61 4.49 3.86
CA SER A 55 -22.71 5.43 4.07
C SER A 55 -23.17 6.14 2.78
N ILE A 56 -22.39 6.06 1.70
CA ILE A 56 -22.72 6.64 0.40
C ILE A 56 -23.44 5.59 -0.45
N PRO A 57 -24.66 5.87 -0.95
CA PRO A 57 -25.40 4.95 -1.80
C PRO A 57 -24.61 4.56 -3.06
N ARG A 58 -24.74 3.30 -3.48
CA ARG A 58 -24.23 2.79 -4.75
C ARG A 58 -25.38 2.47 -5.69
N CYS A 59 -25.14 2.61 -6.99
CA CYS A 59 -26.10 2.22 -8.01
C CYS A 59 -26.35 0.71 -7.93
N SER A 60 -27.61 0.29 -8.07
CA SER A 60 -28.01 -1.12 -8.03
C SER A 60 -27.51 -1.97 -9.20
N ASP A 61 -27.03 -1.33 -10.27
CA ASP A 61 -26.60 -1.99 -11.51
C ASP A 61 -25.09 -1.89 -11.72
N CYS A 62 -24.57 -0.67 -11.91
CA CYS A 62 -23.13 -0.46 -12.15
C CYS A 62 -22.29 -0.28 -10.88
N TYR A 63 -22.91 -0.25 -9.70
CA TYR A 63 -22.26 -0.04 -8.41
C TYR A 63 -21.42 1.24 -8.25
N SER A 64 -21.57 2.22 -9.14
CA SER A 64 -21.01 3.56 -8.95
C SER A 64 -21.59 4.22 -7.71
N TYR A 65 -20.76 4.95 -6.97
CA TYR A 65 -21.22 5.79 -5.86
C TYR A 65 -22.08 6.95 -6.37
N LEU A 66 -23.06 7.34 -5.56
CA LEU A 66 -23.74 8.62 -5.67
C LEU A 66 -22.70 9.76 -5.55
N ASN A 67 -22.77 10.73 -6.46
CA ASN A 67 -21.86 11.88 -6.50
C ASN A 67 -22.59 13.13 -7.04
N CYS A 68 -21.88 14.26 -7.08
CA CYS A 68 -22.39 15.56 -7.52
C CYS A 68 -22.88 15.62 -8.98
N TYR A 69 -22.57 14.62 -9.81
CA TYR A 69 -23.06 14.54 -11.20
C TYR A 69 -24.39 13.79 -11.33
N CYS A 70 -24.86 13.13 -10.27
CA CYS A 70 -26.10 12.37 -10.30
C CYS A 70 -27.31 13.29 -10.06
N PRO A 71 -28.27 13.36 -11.00
CA PRO A 71 -29.52 14.08 -10.77
C PRO A 71 -30.29 13.46 -9.60
N LEU A 72 -30.73 14.31 -8.66
CA LEU A 72 -31.42 13.92 -7.44
C LEU A 72 -32.86 14.46 -7.46
N ASP A 73 -33.82 13.67 -6.97
CA ASP A 73 -35.16 14.10 -6.63
C ASP A 73 -35.53 13.67 -5.20
N GLN A 74 -36.76 13.94 -4.75
CA GLN A 74 -37.19 13.62 -3.38
C GLN A 74 -37.34 12.10 -3.10
N TRP A 75 -37.35 11.27 -4.14
CA TRP A 75 -37.62 9.83 -4.07
C TRP A 75 -36.37 8.99 -4.36
N GLY A 76 -35.37 9.54 -5.01
CA GLY A 76 -34.18 8.82 -5.44
C GLY A 76 -33.23 9.65 -6.31
N TRP A 77 -32.42 8.93 -7.08
CA TRP A 77 -31.37 9.53 -7.90
C TRP A 77 -31.11 8.73 -9.17
N THR A 78 -30.68 9.42 -10.22
CA THR A 78 -30.30 8.80 -11.49
C THR A 78 -28.78 8.69 -11.56
N CYS A 79 -28.26 7.49 -11.84
CA CYS A 79 -26.83 7.27 -11.91
C CYS A 79 -26.21 8.00 -13.11
N ALA A 80 -25.20 8.84 -12.87
CA ALA A 80 -24.50 9.57 -13.93
C ALA A 80 -23.69 8.68 -14.89
N ILE A 81 -23.42 7.42 -14.52
CA ILE A 81 -22.62 6.49 -15.32
C ILE A 81 -23.51 5.64 -16.24
N CYS A 82 -24.53 4.98 -15.69
CA CYS A 82 -25.38 4.04 -16.43
C CYS A 82 -26.81 4.53 -16.69
N GLY A 83 -27.22 5.65 -16.11
CA GLY A 83 -28.56 6.23 -16.27
C GLY A 83 -29.69 5.52 -15.50
N ILE A 84 -29.39 4.48 -14.71
CA ILE A 84 -30.42 3.77 -13.93
C ILE A 84 -30.89 4.61 -12.75
N TYR A 85 -32.20 4.59 -12.52
CA TYR A 85 -32.84 5.23 -11.37
C TYR A 85 -32.73 4.35 -10.13
N ASN A 86 -32.31 4.95 -9.02
CA ASN A 86 -32.10 4.30 -7.73
C ASN A 86 -32.99 4.97 -6.68
N ALA A 87 -34.01 4.26 -6.21
CA ALA A 87 -34.87 4.75 -5.14
C ALA A 87 -34.10 4.86 -3.81
N HIS A 88 -34.41 5.87 -3.00
CA HIS A 88 -33.80 6.02 -1.69
C HIS A 88 -34.18 4.87 -0.75
N SER A 89 -33.16 4.25 -0.15
CA SER A 89 -33.34 3.43 1.05
C SER A 89 -33.88 4.28 2.20
N GLU A 90 -34.41 3.64 3.23
CA GLU A 90 -34.98 4.35 4.39
C GLU A 90 -33.93 5.22 5.12
N THR A 91 -32.67 4.76 5.16
CA THR A 91 -31.54 5.52 5.69
C THR A 91 -31.17 6.69 4.76
N ALA A 92 -31.16 6.46 3.45
CA ALA A 92 -30.85 7.48 2.45
C ALA A 92 -31.90 8.60 2.43
N LYS A 93 -33.20 8.31 2.62
CA LYS A 93 -34.27 9.32 2.66
C LYS A 93 -34.00 10.41 3.71
N ARG A 94 -33.52 10.03 4.89
CA ARG A 94 -33.21 11.00 5.96
C ARG A 94 -32.10 11.98 5.57
N ARG A 95 -31.16 11.52 4.75
CA ARG A 95 -30.00 12.30 4.30
C ARG A 95 -30.31 13.11 3.03
N TYR A 96 -31.13 12.57 2.12
CA TYR A 96 -31.26 13.10 0.76
C TYR A 96 -32.66 13.60 0.37
N ALA A 97 -33.74 13.27 1.10
CA ALA A 97 -35.09 13.63 0.65
C ALA A 97 -35.44 15.12 0.79
N ASN A 98 -34.79 15.85 1.73
CA ASN A 98 -35.10 17.24 2.06
C ASN A 98 -33.86 18.14 1.99
N ILE A 99 -33.07 18.01 0.93
CA ILE A 99 -31.86 18.81 0.76
C ILE A 99 -32.22 20.23 0.34
N THR A 100 -31.61 21.21 0.97
CA THR A 100 -31.59 22.61 0.51
C THR A 100 -30.17 22.99 0.07
N GLN A 101 -30.04 24.09 -0.66
CA GLN A 101 -28.74 24.55 -1.16
C GLN A 101 -27.70 24.75 -0.04
N ASP A 102 -28.15 25.16 1.15
CA ASP A 102 -27.29 25.35 2.34
C ASP A 102 -26.95 24.06 3.09
N ARG A 103 -27.63 22.94 2.80
CA ARG A 103 -27.51 21.65 3.52
C ARG A 103 -27.16 20.48 2.61
N LEU A 104 -26.51 20.75 1.48
CA LEU A 104 -26.08 19.73 0.54
C LEU A 104 -24.96 18.86 1.16
N PRO A 105 -25.15 17.53 1.25
CA PRO A 105 -24.10 16.59 1.65
C PRO A 105 -22.85 16.75 0.79
N GLU A 106 -21.68 16.44 1.36
CA GLU A 106 -20.39 16.72 0.71
C GLU A 106 -20.20 15.97 -0.60
N GLU A 107 -20.67 14.72 -0.67
CA GLU A 107 -20.65 13.88 -1.88
C GLU A 107 -21.46 14.48 -3.03
N LEU A 108 -22.42 15.35 -2.74
CA LEU A 108 -23.22 16.06 -3.75
C LEU A 108 -22.69 17.47 -4.03
N LYS A 109 -21.83 18.02 -3.15
CA LYS A 109 -21.27 19.36 -3.26
C LYS A 109 -19.90 19.38 -3.94
N LEU A 110 -19.08 18.37 -3.68
CA LEU A 110 -17.67 18.34 -4.07
C LEU A 110 -17.45 17.37 -5.23
N ASN A 111 -16.62 17.78 -6.18
CA ASN A 111 -16.17 16.92 -7.28
C ASN A 111 -15.12 15.89 -6.83
N LEU A 112 -14.53 16.08 -5.63
CA LEU A 112 -13.57 15.20 -5.02
C LEU A 112 -13.89 15.06 -3.54
N LEU A 113 -14.09 13.83 -3.09
CA LEU A 113 -14.41 13.47 -1.72
C LEU A 113 -13.47 12.37 -1.25
N GLU A 114 -12.85 12.57 -0.09
CA GLU A 114 -12.12 11.52 0.61
C GLU A 114 -13.07 10.80 1.57
N VAL A 115 -13.05 9.46 1.53
CA VAL A 115 -13.88 8.61 2.37
C VAL A 115 -13.03 7.56 3.06
N GLU A 116 -13.47 7.14 4.23
CA GLU A 116 -12.90 5.97 4.90
C GLU A 116 -13.50 4.71 4.29
N CYS A 117 -12.66 3.83 3.74
CA CYS A 117 -13.09 2.50 3.33
C CYS A 117 -13.25 1.62 4.57
N ASP A 118 -14.34 0.86 4.65
CA ASP A 118 -14.48 -0.15 5.70
C ASP A 118 -13.37 -1.20 5.56
N ALA A 119 -12.84 -1.67 6.69
CA ALA A 119 -11.89 -2.77 6.70
C ALA A 119 -12.54 -4.00 6.04
N PRO A 120 -11.81 -4.76 5.20
CA PRO A 120 -12.35 -6.00 4.66
C PRO A 120 -12.75 -6.90 5.82
N VAL A 121 -14.04 -7.25 5.88
CA VAL A 121 -14.50 -8.32 6.76
C VAL A 121 -13.81 -9.58 6.24
N ALA A 122 -13.06 -10.28 7.09
CA ALA A 122 -12.50 -11.57 6.71
C ALA A 122 -13.68 -12.52 6.48
N ASP A 123 -14.07 -12.70 5.22
CA ASP A 123 -15.21 -13.53 4.82
C ASP A 123 -14.88 -15.04 4.86
N ASP A 124 -13.73 -15.43 5.41
CA ASP A 124 -13.33 -16.84 5.52
C ASP A 124 -13.64 -17.37 6.93
N GLU A 125 -14.82 -17.99 7.08
CA GLU A 125 -15.23 -18.73 8.29
C GLU A 125 -14.39 -20.01 8.53
N ASP A 126 -13.52 -20.41 7.58
CA ASP A 126 -12.75 -21.65 7.60
C ASP A 126 -11.24 -21.49 7.91
N GLU A 127 -10.71 -20.26 8.00
CA GLU A 127 -9.35 -20.03 8.48
C GLU A 127 -9.39 -19.83 10.00
N ALA A 128 -8.96 -20.86 10.73
CA ALA A 128 -8.83 -20.82 12.19
C ALA A 128 -8.19 -19.49 12.62
N PRO A 129 -8.78 -18.72 13.55
CA PRO A 129 -8.24 -17.43 13.94
C PRO A 129 -6.84 -17.65 14.49
N TRP A 130 -5.81 -17.26 13.74
CA TRP A 130 -4.51 -17.00 14.32
C TRP A 130 -4.75 -15.87 15.31
N SER A 131 -4.93 -16.25 16.58
CA SER A 131 -5.29 -15.33 17.65
C SER A 131 -4.21 -14.26 17.74
N PRO A 132 -4.47 -13.02 17.27
CA PRO A 132 -3.55 -11.94 17.52
C PRO A 132 -3.61 -11.76 19.03
N GLN A 133 -2.46 -11.68 19.69
CA GLN A 133 -2.39 -11.20 21.07
C GLN A 133 -3.40 -10.05 21.27
N ALA A 134 -4.18 -10.12 22.35
CA ALA A 134 -5.39 -9.36 22.64
C ALA A 134 -5.26 -7.82 22.72
N ASN A 135 -4.25 -7.22 22.09
CA ASN A 135 -4.01 -5.78 22.00
C ASN A 135 -3.60 -5.29 20.61
N LEU A 136 -3.60 -6.13 19.57
CA LEU A 136 -3.37 -5.65 18.20
C LEU A 136 -4.72 -5.18 17.62
N PRO A 137 -4.86 -3.89 17.24
CA PRO A 137 -6.06 -3.43 16.56
C PRO A 137 -6.25 -4.26 15.29
N SER A 138 -7.51 -4.60 15.00
CA SER A 138 -7.99 -5.40 13.88
C SER A 138 -7.74 -4.79 12.48
N GLU A 139 -6.72 -3.94 12.36
CA GLU A 139 -6.19 -3.42 11.10
C GLU A 139 -4.99 -4.28 10.71
N SER A 140 -4.95 -4.73 9.45
CA SER A 140 -3.83 -5.50 8.89
C SER A 140 -2.49 -4.85 9.23
N CYS A 141 -1.73 -5.46 10.12
CA CYS A 141 -0.42 -4.99 10.51
C CYS A 141 0.57 -5.13 9.33
N PRO A 142 1.14 -4.03 8.80
CA PRO A 142 2.11 -4.14 7.72
C PRO A 142 3.37 -4.84 8.23
N ILE A 143 3.90 -5.75 7.40
CA ILE A 143 5.13 -6.47 7.67
C ILE A 143 6.23 -5.89 6.78
N TYR A 144 7.29 -5.37 7.39
CA TYR A 144 8.48 -4.87 6.71
C TYR A 144 9.60 -5.89 6.88
N ILE A 145 10.02 -6.50 5.78
CA ILE A 145 11.17 -7.40 5.75
C ILE A 145 12.32 -6.68 5.06
N MET A 146 13.39 -6.46 5.81
CA MET A 146 14.60 -5.87 5.27
C MET A 146 15.58 -6.97 4.86
N LEU A 147 16.02 -6.95 3.61
CA LEU A 147 16.96 -7.91 3.05
C LEU A 147 18.28 -7.19 2.74
N VAL A 148 19.32 -7.51 3.51
CA VAL A 148 20.62 -6.82 3.47
C VAL A 148 21.66 -7.67 2.74
N ASP A 149 22.29 -7.11 1.71
CA ASP A 149 23.51 -7.69 1.13
C ASP A 149 24.69 -7.45 2.08
N THR A 150 25.40 -8.51 2.45
CA THR A 150 26.59 -8.42 3.32
C THR A 150 27.91 -8.61 2.56
N CYS A 151 27.87 -8.75 1.22
CA CYS A 151 29.04 -8.89 0.36
C CYS A 151 29.71 -7.52 0.06
N SER A 152 30.01 -6.75 1.10
CA SER A 152 30.59 -5.40 0.98
C SER A 152 31.79 -5.20 1.90
N SER A 153 32.40 -4.01 1.89
CA SER A 153 33.30 -3.59 2.96
C SER A 153 32.52 -3.33 4.25
N ASP A 154 33.23 -3.38 5.39
CA ASP A 154 32.66 -3.00 6.69
C ASP A 154 32.16 -1.55 6.67
N ASP A 155 32.91 -0.61 6.07
CA ASP A 155 32.52 0.81 5.99
C ASP A 155 31.14 0.99 5.32
N PHE A 156 30.89 0.29 4.21
CA PHE A 156 29.61 0.36 3.52
C PHE A 156 28.49 -0.30 4.34
N LEU A 157 28.80 -1.39 5.04
CA LEU A 157 27.82 -2.05 5.90
C LEU A 157 27.45 -1.18 7.11
N GLU A 158 28.37 -0.40 7.65
CA GLU A 158 28.09 0.58 8.69
C GLU A 158 27.16 1.71 8.18
N GLU A 159 27.34 2.18 6.94
CA GLU A 159 26.37 3.09 6.31
C GLU A 159 24.98 2.47 6.20
N ILE A 160 24.89 1.19 5.80
CA ILE A 160 23.62 0.46 5.75
C ILE A 160 22.99 0.41 7.15
N LYS A 161 23.73 0.02 8.20
CA LYS A 161 23.20 -0.04 9.57
C LYS A 161 22.60 1.30 10.03
N ASN A 162 23.27 2.41 9.73
CA ASN A 162 22.77 3.75 10.03
C ASN A 162 21.48 4.09 9.26
N ALA A 163 21.43 3.72 7.97
CA ALA A 163 20.22 3.87 7.16
C ALA A 163 19.06 3.00 7.66
N LEU A 164 19.34 1.77 8.10
CA LEU A 164 18.36 0.86 8.71
C LEU A 164 17.78 1.44 10.00
N ALA A 165 18.64 1.95 10.89
CA ALA A 165 18.20 2.60 12.12
C ALA A 165 17.29 3.79 11.81
N THR A 166 17.65 4.61 10.82
CA THR A 166 16.84 5.76 10.37
C THR A 166 15.50 5.31 9.78
N ALA A 167 15.49 4.26 8.96
CA ALA A 167 14.27 3.72 8.37
C ALA A 167 13.33 3.16 9.44
N LEU A 168 13.88 2.50 10.47
CA LEU A 168 13.11 1.97 11.60
C LEU A 168 12.34 3.07 12.35
N GLU A 169 12.90 4.28 12.47
CA GLU A 169 12.21 5.44 13.07
C GLU A 169 10.99 5.91 12.28
N ALA A 170 10.98 5.68 10.96
CA ALA A 170 9.89 6.08 10.09
C ALA A 170 8.74 5.06 10.06
N LEU A 171 8.93 3.87 10.64
CA LEU A 171 7.92 2.81 10.63
C LEU A 171 6.85 3.03 11.71
N PRO A 172 5.58 2.68 11.42
CA PRO A 172 4.54 2.68 12.45
C PRO A 172 4.91 1.74 13.61
N PRO A 173 4.61 2.10 14.87
CA PRO A 173 4.98 1.29 16.03
C PRO A 173 4.29 -0.08 16.05
N TYR A 174 3.11 -0.18 15.44
CA TYR A 174 2.37 -1.43 15.33
C TYR A 174 2.88 -2.34 14.21
N ALA A 175 3.73 -1.84 13.30
CA ALA A 175 4.24 -2.64 12.18
C ALA A 175 5.14 -3.78 12.66
N LEU A 176 5.08 -4.93 11.99
CA LEU A 176 6.02 -6.02 12.21
C LEU A 176 7.28 -5.77 11.38
N PHE A 177 8.44 -5.96 11.98
CA PHE A 177 9.73 -5.84 11.33
C PHE A 177 10.49 -7.17 11.37
N GLY A 178 11.13 -7.53 10.26
CA GLY A 178 12.04 -8.67 10.15
C GLY A 178 13.32 -8.30 9.43
N LEU A 179 14.43 -8.94 9.82
CA LEU A 179 15.75 -8.74 9.22
C LEU A 179 16.25 -10.05 8.62
N LEU A 180 16.64 -9.98 7.36
CA LEU A 180 17.36 -11.01 6.64
C LEU A 180 18.64 -10.41 6.07
N SER A 181 19.67 -11.25 5.93
CA SER A 181 20.85 -10.90 5.15
C SER A 181 21.17 -12.00 4.16
N PHE A 182 21.95 -11.67 3.14
CA PHE A 182 22.48 -12.65 2.21
C PHE A 182 23.97 -12.42 1.91
N ASP A 183 24.65 -13.55 1.72
CA ASP A 183 26.02 -13.72 1.27
C ASP A 183 26.07 -14.96 0.34
N ASP A 184 26.93 -15.94 0.62
CA ASP A 184 26.85 -17.29 0.05
C ASP A 184 25.68 -18.11 0.64
N ARG A 185 25.03 -17.57 1.68
CA ARG A 185 23.90 -18.13 2.43
C ARG A 185 22.84 -17.04 2.62
N VAL A 186 21.65 -17.44 3.04
CA VAL A 186 20.64 -16.51 3.55
C VAL A 186 20.61 -16.63 5.06
N SER A 187 20.64 -15.52 5.78
CA SER A 187 20.61 -15.49 7.24
C SER A 187 19.32 -14.84 7.71
N LEU A 188 18.60 -15.52 8.61
CA LEU A 188 17.39 -15.02 9.25
C LEU A 188 17.74 -14.64 10.69
N TYR A 189 17.39 -13.42 11.11
CA TYR A 189 17.75 -12.90 12.43
C TYR A 189 16.59 -13.06 13.43
N ASP A 190 16.92 -13.44 14.66
CA ASP A 190 16.03 -13.27 15.81
C ASP A 190 16.07 -11.79 16.23
N VAL A 191 14.98 -11.07 15.96
CA VAL A 191 14.85 -9.64 16.24
C VAL A 191 14.13 -9.34 17.55
N LYS A 192 13.72 -10.38 18.29
CA LYS A 192 13.14 -10.27 19.65
C LYS A 192 14.11 -10.68 20.75
N GLY A 193 15.07 -11.52 20.42
CA GLY A 193 16.05 -12.01 21.38
C GLY A 193 16.85 -10.86 22.00
N ALA A 194 17.07 -10.92 23.31
CA ALA A 194 17.93 -9.98 24.01
C ALA A 194 19.39 -10.01 23.49
N VAL A 195 19.78 -11.16 22.92
CA VAL A 195 21.07 -11.38 22.24
C VAL A 195 20.80 -11.61 20.76
N PRO A 196 21.45 -10.86 19.85
CA PRO A 196 21.34 -11.07 18.42
C PRO A 196 21.73 -12.50 18.06
N SER A 197 20.82 -13.23 17.42
CA SER A 197 21.12 -14.55 16.89
C SER A 197 20.62 -14.67 15.47
N GLN A 198 21.29 -15.49 14.66
CA GLN A 198 20.92 -15.72 13.28
C GLN A 198 20.96 -17.20 12.94
N LYS A 199 20.09 -17.62 12.03
CA LYS A 199 20.15 -18.94 11.42
C LYS A 199 20.46 -18.80 9.94
N LYS A 200 21.53 -19.46 9.49
CA LYS A 200 21.97 -19.46 8.10
C LYS A 200 21.43 -20.68 7.36
N ILE A 201 20.90 -20.46 6.16
CA ILE A 201 20.49 -21.51 5.22
C ILE A 201 21.35 -21.41 3.95
N ALA A 202 21.76 -22.55 3.42
CA ALA A 202 22.52 -22.59 2.18
C ALA A 202 21.63 -22.19 0.99
N VAL A 203 22.16 -21.35 0.10
CA VAL A 203 21.52 -21.08 -1.19
C VAL A 203 21.83 -22.24 -2.12
N LEU A 204 20.80 -23.01 -2.50
CA LEU A 204 20.94 -24.12 -3.43
C LEU A 204 21.34 -23.60 -4.83
N ASP A 205 22.32 -24.25 -5.46
CA ASP A 205 22.83 -23.88 -6.80
C ASP A 205 21.80 -24.11 -7.92
N SER A 206 20.72 -24.84 -7.64
CA SER A 206 19.65 -25.15 -8.58
C SER A 206 18.35 -25.37 -7.83
N GLY A 207 17.40 -24.45 -7.98
CA GLY A 207 16.04 -24.54 -7.45
C GLY A 207 15.70 -23.44 -6.45
N PRO A 208 14.40 -23.10 -6.29
CA PRO A 208 13.95 -22.15 -5.29
C PRO A 208 14.26 -22.65 -3.87
N LEU A 209 14.55 -21.73 -2.95
CA LEU A 209 14.55 -21.99 -1.51
C LEU A 209 13.12 -22.31 -1.07
N LEU A 210 12.69 -23.56 -1.21
CA LEU A 210 11.35 -24.03 -0.81
C LEU A 210 11.35 -24.49 0.65
N CYS A 211 11.82 -23.64 1.55
CA CYS A 211 11.64 -23.89 2.99
C CYS A 211 10.80 -22.76 3.59
N PRO A 212 9.67 -23.05 4.23
CA PRO A 212 8.92 -22.08 5.02
C PRO A 212 9.85 -21.41 6.04
N LEU A 213 9.78 -20.07 6.16
CA LEU A 213 10.61 -19.32 7.10
C LEU A 213 10.45 -19.82 8.54
N GLY A 214 9.23 -20.23 8.90
CA GLY A 214 8.87 -20.80 10.21
C GLY A 214 9.63 -22.08 10.57
N ASP A 215 10.05 -22.86 9.57
CA ASP A 215 10.80 -24.10 9.78
C ASP A 215 12.28 -23.81 10.10
N ILE A 216 12.78 -22.65 9.69
CA ILE A 216 14.12 -22.18 10.01
C ILE A 216 14.11 -21.57 11.40
N ILE A 217 13.30 -20.54 11.61
CA ILE A 217 13.15 -19.82 12.89
C ILE A 217 11.66 -19.54 13.10
N PRO A 218 11.13 -19.70 14.33
CA PRO A 218 9.73 -19.36 14.60
C PRO A 218 9.42 -17.92 14.17
N LEU A 219 8.32 -17.71 13.44
CA LEU A 219 7.95 -16.40 12.91
C LEU A 219 7.83 -15.35 14.01
N GLN A 220 7.43 -15.74 15.21
CA GLN A 220 7.33 -14.86 16.37
C GLN A 220 8.68 -14.31 16.84
N ARG A 221 9.80 -14.94 16.46
CA ARG A 221 11.18 -14.48 16.69
C ARG A 221 11.76 -13.73 15.49
N LEU A 222 11.34 -14.09 14.28
CA LEU A 222 11.72 -13.41 13.04
C LEU A 222 11.04 -12.06 12.86
N LEU A 223 9.80 -11.94 13.33
CA LEU A 223 8.97 -10.75 13.19
C LEU A 223 8.65 -10.17 14.57
N ALA A 224 8.93 -8.88 14.73
CA ALA A 224 8.69 -8.16 15.97
C ALA A 224 7.95 -6.84 15.74
N PRO A 225 6.98 -6.47 16.59
CA PRO A 225 6.40 -5.14 16.58
C PRO A 225 7.48 -4.09 16.81
N VAL A 226 7.56 -3.08 15.94
CA VAL A 226 8.58 -2.02 16.02
C VAL A 226 8.53 -1.29 17.36
N GLY A 227 7.34 -0.95 17.85
CA GLY A 227 7.14 -0.21 19.09
C GLY A 227 7.66 -0.95 20.32
N ASP A 228 7.48 -2.26 20.37
CA ASP A 228 7.82 -3.07 21.55
C ASP A 228 9.26 -3.58 21.54
N CYS A 229 9.85 -3.77 20.35
CA CYS A 229 11.11 -4.47 20.17
C CYS A 229 12.21 -3.61 19.53
N LYS A 230 12.04 -2.28 19.47
CA LYS A 230 12.96 -1.35 18.81
C LYS A 230 14.44 -1.57 19.18
N GLU A 231 14.74 -1.65 20.48
CA GLU A 231 16.12 -1.88 20.95
C GLU A 231 16.68 -3.25 20.53
N CYS A 232 15.84 -4.28 20.50
CA CYS A 232 16.25 -5.62 20.06
C CYS A 232 16.53 -5.64 18.56
N ILE A 233 15.71 -4.94 17.77
CA ILE A 233 15.90 -4.76 16.33
C ILE A 233 17.21 -4.02 16.05
N LEU A 234 17.50 -2.92 16.76
CA LEU A 234 18.76 -2.19 16.62
C LEU A 234 19.98 -3.07 16.97
N LYS A 235 19.90 -3.89 18.03
CA LYS A 235 20.94 -4.87 18.36
C LYS A 235 21.12 -5.91 17.24
N ALA A 236 20.05 -6.30 16.55
CA ALA A 236 20.16 -7.20 15.41
C ALA A 236 20.92 -6.54 14.23
N PHE A 237 20.77 -5.23 14.01
CA PHE A 237 21.57 -4.49 13.01
C PHE A 237 23.06 -4.52 13.34
N GLU A 238 23.43 -4.34 14.61
CA GLU A 238 24.83 -4.45 15.06
C GLU A 238 25.42 -5.85 14.82
N GLY A 239 24.57 -6.88 14.75
CA GLY A 239 24.95 -8.25 14.43
C GLY A 239 25.31 -8.47 12.95
N LEU A 240 25.03 -7.52 12.06
CA LEU A 240 25.46 -7.59 10.65
C LEU A 240 26.99 -7.48 10.56
N ARG A 241 27.58 -8.38 9.78
CA ARG A 241 29.03 -8.44 9.52
C ARG A 241 29.27 -8.53 8.03
N ALA A 242 30.27 -7.79 7.55
CA ALA A 242 30.69 -7.90 6.17
C ALA A 242 31.29 -9.29 5.96
N ASN A 243 30.98 -9.88 4.82
CA ASN A 243 31.60 -11.11 4.36
C ASN A 243 32.38 -10.81 3.08
N ALA A 244 33.57 -11.40 2.97
CA ALA A 244 34.35 -11.29 1.75
C ALA A 244 33.52 -11.76 0.54
N PRO A 245 33.59 -11.07 -0.61
CA PRO A 245 32.78 -11.41 -1.76
C PRO A 245 33.05 -12.85 -2.20
N GLY A 246 32.08 -13.73 -1.94
CA GLY A 246 32.02 -15.07 -2.51
C GLY A 246 31.62 -15.03 -3.99
N LYS A 247 31.71 -16.17 -4.68
CA LYS A 247 31.17 -16.29 -6.05
C LYS A 247 29.70 -15.84 -6.06
N VAL A 248 29.37 -14.88 -6.93
CA VAL A 248 28.00 -14.39 -7.16
C VAL A 248 27.07 -15.58 -7.46
N ARG A 249 26.02 -15.74 -6.66
CA ARG A 249 24.94 -16.72 -6.90
C ARG A 249 23.63 -15.98 -7.13
N VAL A 250 22.88 -16.37 -8.16
CA VAL A 250 21.60 -15.74 -8.52
C VAL A 250 20.50 -16.36 -7.68
N LEU A 251 19.80 -15.55 -6.89
CA LEU A 251 18.67 -15.99 -6.08
C LEU A 251 17.37 -15.89 -6.87
N TYR A 252 16.61 -16.98 -6.93
CA TYR A 252 15.23 -16.97 -7.42
C TYR A 252 14.29 -17.15 -6.23
N ILE A 253 13.64 -16.07 -5.80
CA ILE A 253 12.51 -16.16 -4.87
C ILE A 253 11.26 -16.29 -5.74
N GLY A 254 10.77 -17.51 -5.87
CA GLY A 254 9.50 -17.80 -6.55
C GLY A 254 8.50 -18.35 -5.55
N GLN A 255 7.33 -17.73 -5.45
CA GLN A 255 6.17 -18.32 -4.78
C GLN A 255 5.17 -18.73 -5.87
N GLN A 256 4.67 -19.97 -5.83
CA GLN A 256 3.45 -20.33 -6.54
C GLN A 256 2.28 -20.17 -5.58
N HIS A 257 1.49 -19.12 -5.78
CA HIS A 257 0.03 -19.12 -5.62
C HIS A 257 -0.55 -17.77 -6.05
N GLY A 258 -1.38 -17.79 -7.09
CA GLY A 258 -2.52 -16.88 -7.31
C GLY A 258 -2.30 -15.39 -7.61
N SER A 259 -1.32 -14.72 -7.02
CA SER A 259 -1.16 -13.26 -7.14
C SER A 259 0.30 -12.90 -7.38
N ILE A 260 0.55 -12.34 -8.55
CA ILE A 260 1.88 -12.06 -9.07
C ILE A 260 2.47 -10.82 -8.39
N TYR A 261 3.42 -11.03 -7.47
CA TYR A 261 4.45 -10.06 -7.16
C TYR A 261 5.79 -10.62 -7.66
N HIS A 262 6.29 -10.09 -8.77
CA HIS A 262 7.62 -10.43 -9.26
C HIS A 262 8.64 -9.42 -8.71
N SER A 263 9.46 -9.82 -7.74
CA SER A 263 10.73 -9.15 -7.48
C SER A 263 11.85 -9.98 -8.14
N LYS A 264 12.53 -9.36 -9.11
CA LYS A 264 13.66 -9.95 -9.82
C LYS A 264 14.93 -9.24 -9.34
N ALA A 265 15.64 -9.81 -8.38
CA ALA A 265 16.95 -9.33 -7.99
C ALA A 265 18.00 -9.97 -8.93
N ALA A 266 18.42 -9.24 -9.96
CA ALA A 266 19.54 -9.62 -10.80
C ALA A 266 20.72 -8.68 -10.45
N TYR A 267 21.73 -9.20 -9.75
CA TYR A 267 22.94 -8.44 -9.47
C TYR A 267 24.01 -8.79 -10.51
N ARG A 268 24.38 -7.80 -11.34
CA ARG A 268 25.64 -7.80 -12.09
C ARG A 268 26.62 -6.98 -11.27
N GLY A 269 27.63 -7.64 -10.68
CA GLY A 269 28.76 -6.94 -10.09
C GLY A 269 29.44 -6.11 -11.18
N LEU A 270 29.33 -4.79 -11.08
CA LEU A 270 30.17 -3.85 -11.82
C LEU A 270 31.57 -3.95 -11.23
N THR A 271 32.47 -4.58 -11.98
CA THR A 271 33.91 -4.44 -11.75
C THR A 271 34.30 -3.06 -12.29
N LEU A 272 34.74 -2.15 -11.43
CA LEU A 272 35.54 -0.99 -11.82
C LEU A 272 37.01 -1.40 -11.85
#